data_AF-A0A8H5FKM8-F1
#
_entry.id   AF-A0A8H5FKM8-F1
#
_cell.length_a   1.000
_cell.length_b   1.000
_cell.length_c   1.000
_cell.angle_alpha   90.00
_cell.angle_beta   90.00
_cell.angle_gamma   90.00
#
_symmetry.space_group_name_H-M   'P 1'
#
loop_
_entity.id
_entity.type
_entity.pdbx_description
1 polymer ?
#
loop_
_entity_poly.entity_id
_entity_poly.type
_entity_poly.pdbx_seq_one_letter_code
_entity_poly.pdbx_strand_id
1 'polypeptide(L)'
;MPKALPTRYSAPPRTDESTWGPSRISLGRRVNKGEAKKRYDLRDCDFEGLDFVKVPTPIDKGGRQMVVRSHSYSERDVERAAWRRYGGPDGFQAHLNRLREYHQRGHSGGLFESPQGYNPATRFPAPSRTDESTWRPSIIPPGNRVNKGEAKKRYDLRDCDLEGLDFVKVTTPINKGGRQMTVAAHSYSERDVERAAWRRYGGPDGFQAHLNRLREYHQT
;
A
#
# COMPACT_ATOMS: atom_id res chain seq x y z
N MET A 1 26.92 26.93 27.17
CA MET A 1 26.23 25.68 27.53
C MET A 1 26.37 24.69 26.37
N PRO A 2 27.25 23.69 26.44
CA PRO A 2 27.36 22.68 25.40
C PRO A 2 26.09 21.82 25.38
N LYS A 3 25.40 21.75 24.23
CA LYS A 3 24.28 20.84 24.02
C LYS A 3 24.83 19.42 24.09
N ALA A 4 24.41 18.64 25.10
CA ALA A 4 24.76 17.24 25.22
C ALA A 4 24.40 16.53 23.90
N LEU A 5 25.39 15.91 23.26
CA LEU A 5 25.16 15.13 22.06
C LEU A 5 24.24 13.95 22.44
N PRO A 6 23.20 13.66 21.63
CA PRO A 6 22.32 12.54 21.90
C PRO A 6 23.16 11.27 22.01
N THR A 7 22.99 10.57 23.13
CA THR A 7 23.57 9.26 23.39
C THR A 7 23.41 8.38 22.16
N ARG A 8 24.51 7.75 21.73
CA ARG A 8 24.52 6.81 20.59
C ARG A 8 23.34 5.87 20.76
N TYR A 9 22.45 5.83 19.77
CA TYR A 9 21.25 5.01 19.82
C TYR A 9 21.68 3.56 20.04
N SER A 10 21.47 3.04 21.25
CA SER A 10 21.73 1.63 21.54
C SER A 10 20.78 0.83 20.67
N ALA A 11 21.33 -0.03 19.82
CA ALA A 11 20.52 -0.84 18.94
C ALA A 11 19.55 -1.67 19.81
N PRO A 12 18.24 -1.67 19.49
CA PRO A 12 17.28 -2.50 20.21
C PRO A 12 17.67 -3.98 20.09
N PRO A 13 17.27 -4.82 21.06
CA PRO A 13 17.51 -6.25 21.00
C PRO A 13 16.94 -6.83 19.69
N ARG A 14 17.64 -7.80 19.11
CA ARG A 14 17.19 -8.46 17.89
C ARG A 14 15.94 -9.28 18.21
N THR A 15 14.81 -8.89 17.64
CA THR A 15 13.56 -9.65 17.70
C THR A 15 13.57 -10.71 16.60
N ASP A 16 13.06 -11.91 16.89
CA ASP A 16 12.91 -12.99 15.92
C ASP A 16 11.99 -12.59 14.75
N GLU A 17 12.48 -12.73 13.52
CA GLU A 17 11.76 -12.36 12.30
C GLU A 17 10.47 -13.16 12.12
N SER A 18 10.42 -14.38 12.68
CA SER A 18 9.25 -15.26 12.61
C SER A 18 8.02 -14.70 13.35
N THR A 19 8.26 -13.84 14.34
CA THR A 19 7.21 -13.23 15.17
C THR A 19 6.65 -11.94 14.57
N TRP A 20 7.29 -11.41 13.51
CA TRP A 20 6.88 -10.16 12.91
C TRP A 20 5.61 -10.33 12.07
N GLY A 21 4.66 -9.42 12.29
CA GLY A 21 3.41 -9.38 11.54
C GLY A 21 3.59 -9.19 10.02
N PRO A 22 2.49 -9.23 9.25
CA PRO A 22 2.53 -8.98 7.81
C PRO A 22 3.00 -7.55 7.50
N SER A 23 3.71 -7.41 6.38
CA SER A 23 4.16 -6.11 5.85
C SER A 23 2.99 -5.17 5.62
N ARG A 24 3.15 -3.88 5.91
CA ARG A 24 2.12 -2.85 5.66
C ARG A 24 2.10 -2.38 4.21
N ILE A 25 3.10 -2.75 3.43
CA ILE A 25 3.26 -2.38 2.02
C ILE A 25 2.54 -3.39 1.11
N SER A 26 1.98 -2.94 -0.02
CA SER A 26 1.30 -3.81 -1.01
C SER A 26 2.27 -4.71 -1.80
N LEU A 27 1.85 -5.92 -2.18
CA LEU A 27 2.70 -6.98 -2.80
C LEU A 27 3.44 -6.57 -4.10
N GLY A 28 2.94 -5.61 -4.86
CA GLY A 28 3.56 -5.17 -6.12
C GLY A 28 4.37 -3.89 -6.04
N ARG A 29 4.47 -3.26 -4.86
CA ARG A 29 5.07 -1.93 -4.75
C ARG A 29 6.60 -2.03 -4.75
N ARG A 30 7.22 -1.18 -5.55
CA ARG A 30 8.68 -1.10 -5.67
C ARG A 30 9.17 0.30 -5.35
N VAL A 31 10.39 0.39 -4.84
CA VAL A 31 11.04 1.65 -4.46
C VAL A 31 12.47 1.68 -5.00
N ASN A 32 12.95 2.85 -5.42
CA ASN A 32 14.34 2.98 -5.86
C ASN A 32 15.29 3.07 -4.64
N LYS A 33 16.59 2.78 -4.84
CA LYS A 33 17.57 2.79 -3.73
C LYS A 33 17.62 4.13 -2.97
N GLY A 34 17.59 5.25 -3.68
CA GLY A 34 17.72 6.59 -3.07
C GLY A 34 16.53 6.93 -2.17
N GLU A 35 15.33 6.69 -2.67
CA GLU A 35 14.07 6.84 -1.94
C GLU A 35 13.99 5.88 -0.75
N ALA A 36 14.45 4.64 -0.91
CA ALA A 36 14.51 3.68 0.19
C ALA A 36 15.42 4.17 1.31
N LYS A 37 16.63 4.64 0.99
CA LYS A 37 17.56 5.24 1.97
C LYS A 37 16.92 6.43 2.68
N LYS A 38 16.27 7.33 1.93
CA LYS A 38 15.63 8.55 2.48
C LYS A 38 14.44 8.24 3.39
N ARG A 39 13.53 7.35 2.96
CA ARG A 39 12.24 7.10 3.66
C ARG A 39 12.35 6.08 4.79
N TYR A 40 13.26 5.12 4.69
CA TYR A 40 13.44 4.05 5.67
C TYR A 40 14.70 4.22 6.53
N ASP A 41 15.48 5.28 6.30
CA ASP A 41 16.77 5.56 6.95
C ASP A 41 17.72 4.35 6.94
N LEU A 42 17.87 3.76 5.75
CA LEU A 42 18.72 2.60 5.49
C LEU A 42 20.10 3.00 4.99
N ARG A 43 21.11 2.19 5.33
CA ARG A 43 22.49 2.28 4.82
C ARG A 43 22.67 1.35 3.63
N ASP A 44 23.76 1.53 2.89
CA ASP A 44 24.06 0.68 1.73
C ASP A 44 24.23 -0.81 2.07
N CYS A 45 24.78 -1.13 3.24
CA CYS A 45 24.89 -2.51 3.74
C CYS A 45 23.54 -3.16 4.02
N ASP A 46 22.50 -2.37 4.33
CA ASP A 46 21.17 -2.91 4.64
C ASP A 46 20.44 -3.40 3.35
N PHE A 47 21.01 -3.14 2.16
CA PHE A 47 20.52 -3.64 0.88
C PHE A 47 21.25 -4.91 0.40
N GLU A 48 22.28 -5.36 1.13
CA GLU A 48 23.02 -6.57 0.77
C GLU A 48 22.09 -7.79 0.88
N GLY A 49 22.01 -8.57 -0.20
CA GLY A 49 21.11 -9.73 -0.29
C GLY A 49 19.64 -9.40 -0.63
N LEU A 50 19.28 -8.13 -0.85
CA LEU A 50 17.95 -7.79 -1.36
C LEU A 50 17.88 -7.94 -2.88
N ASP A 51 16.83 -8.60 -3.37
CA ASP A 51 16.56 -8.70 -4.80
C ASP A 51 16.17 -7.34 -5.40
N PHE A 52 16.71 -7.06 -6.59
CA PHE A 52 16.41 -5.84 -7.32
C PHE A 52 16.27 -6.07 -8.82
N VAL A 53 15.52 -5.16 -9.45
CA VAL A 53 15.37 -5.08 -10.89
C VAL A 53 15.96 -3.74 -11.35
N LYS A 54 16.75 -3.75 -12.43
CA LYS A 54 17.27 -2.53 -13.04
C LYS A 54 16.19 -1.93 -13.94
N VAL A 55 15.72 -0.73 -13.61
CA VAL A 55 14.67 -0.03 -14.36
C VAL A 55 15.27 1.23 -15.00
N PRO A 56 15.01 1.51 -16.29
CA PRO A 56 15.39 2.78 -16.90
C PRO A 56 14.59 3.92 -16.23
N THR A 57 15.28 4.92 -15.71
CA THR A 57 14.68 6.07 -15.04
C THR A 57 15.13 7.34 -15.75
N PRO A 58 14.20 8.14 -16.30
CA PRO A 58 14.54 9.43 -16.86
C PRO A 58 14.96 10.37 -15.71
N ILE A 59 16.10 11.03 -15.89
CA ILE A 59 16.58 12.09 -15.02
C ILE A 59 16.85 13.34 -15.87
N ASP A 60 16.63 14.51 -15.31
CA ASP A 60 17.08 15.76 -15.92
C ASP A 60 18.43 16.16 -15.31
N LYS A 61 19.44 16.32 -16.15
CA LYS A 61 20.77 16.77 -15.73
C LYS A 61 21.17 17.99 -16.55
N GLY A 62 20.84 19.17 -16.03
CA GLY A 62 21.17 20.45 -16.66
C GLY A 62 20.34 20.74 -17.92
N GLY A 63 19.05 20.42 -17.91
CA GLY A 63 18.14 20.62 -19.04
C GLY A 63 18.23 19.53 -20.12
N ARG A 64 19.05 18.50 -19.90
CA ARG A 64 19.16 17.33 -20.78
C ARG A 64 18.51 16.13 -20.12
N GLN A 65 17.47 15.59 -20.77
CA GLN A 65 16.88 14.32 -20.37
C GLN A 65 17.85 13.17 -20.65
N MET A 66 18.24 12.46 -19.60
CA MET A 66 19.09 11.27 -19.65
C MET A 66 18.35 10.08 -19.06
N VAL A 67 18.57 8.88 -19.59
CA VAL A 67 18.02 7.65 -18.99
C VAL A 67 19.13 6.94 -18.23
N VAL A 68 18.98 6.85 -16.91
CA VAL A 68 19.91 6.11 -16.04
C VAL A 68 19.25 4.83 -15.58
N ARG A 69 20.01 3.73 -15.51
CA ARG A 69 19.52 2.47 -14.93
C ARG A 69 19.55 2.58 -13.41
N SER A 70 18.39 2.61 -12.78
CA SER A 70 18.25 2.64 -11.32
C SER A 70 17.92 1.25 -10.78
N HIS A 71 18.37 0.95 -9.55
CA HIS A 71 17.99 -0.26 -8.84
C HIS A 71 16.62 -0.05 -8.17
N SER A 72 15.64 -0.86 -8.57
CA SER A 72 14.29 -0.89 -8.02
C SER A 72 14.13 -2.14 -7.17
N TYR A 73 13.84 -1.97 -5.88
CA TYR A 73 13.69 -3.04 -4.89
C TYR A 73 12.20 -3.26 -4.58
N SER A 74 11.85 -4.48 -4.21
CA SER A 74 10.58 -4.78 -3.55
C SER A 74 10.50 -3.97 -2.25
N GLU A 75 9.48 -3.13 -2.11
CA GLU A 75 9.40 -2.25 -0.95
C GLU A 75 9.07 -3.01 0.34
N ARG A 76 8.46 -4.21 0.24
CA ARG A 76 8.29 -5.12 1.38
C ARG A 76 9.63 -5.60 1.93
N ASP A 77 10.58 -5.93 1.06
CA ASP A 77 11.87 -6.43 1.48
C ASP A 77 12.72 -5.32 2.08
N VAL A 78 12.59 -4.10 1.55
CA VAL A 78 13.13 -2.87 2.15
C VAL A 78 12.52 -2.61 3.53
N GLU A 79 11.20 -2.78 3.69
CA GLU A 79 10.53 -2.68 5.00
C GLU A 79 11.07 -3.71 6.00
N ARG A 80 11.22 -4.97 5.58
CA ARG A 80 11.80 -6.05 6.42
C ARG A 80 13.25 -5.75 6.79
N ALA A 81 14.05 -5.21 5.87
CA ALA A 81 15.42 -4.77 6.17
C ALA A 81 15.44 -3.63 7.20
N ALA A 82 14.49 -2.69 7.12
CA ALA A 82 14.32 -1.65 8.13
C ALA A 82 13.91 -2.25 9.49
N TRP A 83 13.00 -3.23 9.51
CA TRP A 83 12.65 -3.93 10.75
C TRP A 83 13.87 -4.62 11.38
N ARG A 84 14.71 -5.30 10.60
CA ARG A 84 15.97 -5.89 11.11
C ARG A 84 16.87 -4.85 11.76
N ARG A 85 17.02 -3.69 11.13
CA ARG A 85 17.85 -2.59 11.62
C ARG A 85 17.33 -2.01 12.94
N TYR A 86 16.01 -1.87 13.05
CA TYR A 86 15.36 -1.20 14.18
C TYR A 86 14.73 -2.15 15.20
N GLY A 87 15.10 -3.44 15.18
CA GLY A 87 14.65 -4.41 16.19
C GLY A 87 13.20 -4.86 16.07
N GLY A 88 12.61 -4.76 14.87
CA GLY A 88 11.26 -5.21 14.55
C GLY A 88 10.34 -4.08 14.07
N PRO A 89 9.06 -4.40 13.79
CA PRO A 89 8.07 -3.44 13.29
C PRO A 89 7.80 -2.29 14.27
N ASP A 90 7.76 -2.58 15.57
CA ASP A 90 7.49 -1.56 16.60
C ASP A 90 8.67 -0.61 16.78
N GLY A 91 9.89 -1.13 16.79
CA GLY A 91 11.10 -0.30 16.87
C GLY A 91 11.26 0.59 15.62
N PHE A 92 10.94 0.07 14.43
CA PHE A 92 10.89 0.88 13.22
C PHE A 92 9.81 1.97 13.29
N GLN A 93 8.60 1.64 13.79
CA GLN A 93 7.53 2.62 13.98
C GLN A 93 7.94 3.73 14.97
N ALA A 94 8.60 3.37 16.08
CA ALA A 94 9.13 4.34 17.04
C ALA A 94 10.20 5.26 16.42
N HIS A 95 11.08 4.69 15.59
CA HIS A 95 12.07 5.46 14.83
C HIS A 95 11.41 6.46 13.88
N LEU A 96 10.41 6.05 13.09
CA LEU A 96 9.68 6.95 12.21
C LEU A 96 8.96 8.08 12.96
N ASN A 97 8.40 7.79 14.14
CA ASN A 97 7.79 8.82 14.99
C ASN A 97 8.83 9.85 15.46
N ARG A 98 10.03 9.40 15.87
CA ARG A 98 11.13 10.29 16.25
C ARG A 98 11.59 11.17 15.09
N LEU A 99 11.73 10.61 13.89
CA LEU A 99 12.09 11.40 12.70
C LEU A 99 11.03 12.46 12.37
N ARG A 100 9.75 12.11 12.53
CA ARG A 100 8.63 13.05 12.35
C ARG A 100 8.69 14.19 13.36
N GLU A 101 8.90 13.90 14.63
CA GLU A 101 9.05 14.93 15.68
C GLU A 101 10.23 15.85 15.38
N TYR A 102 11.37 15.28 14.97
CA TYR A 102 12.54 16.05 14.58
C TYR A 102 12.24 16.97 13.39
N HIS A 103 11.59 16.45 12.37
CA HIS A 103 11.16 17.22 11.20
C HIS A 103 10.22 18.36 11.59
N GLN A 104 9.23 18.11 12.45
CA GLN A 104 8.28 19.13 12.92
C GLN A 104 8.97 20.25 13.69
N ARG A 105 10.04 19.96 14.46
CA ARG A 105 10.81 20.98 15.19
C ARG A 105 11.67 21.85 14.28
N GLY A 106 12.21 21.29 13.20
CA GLY A 106 13.14 21.99 12.31
C GLY A 106 12.51 22.65 11.08
N HIS A 107 11.40 22.10 10.58
CA HIS A 107 10.80 22.45 9.30
C HIS A 107 9.27 22.52 9.40
N SER A 108 8.76 23.67 9.85
CA SER A 108 7.34 23.89 10.10
C SER A 108 6.45 23.89 8.84
N GLY A 109 7.01 23.91 7.63
CA GLY A 109 6.26 23.93 6.37
C GLY A 109 6.42 22.71 5.46
N GLY A 110 7.36 21.80 5.75
CA GLY A 110 7.62 20.63 4.90
C GLY A 110 6.75 19.43 5.26
N LEU A 111 6.36 18.63 4.28
CA LEU A 111 5.75 17.31 4.54
C LEU A 111 6.86 16.31 4.89
N PHE A 112 6.72 15.64 6.04
CA PHE A 112 7.61 14.53 6.38
C PHE A 112 7.37 13.35 5.44
N GLU A 113 8.33 13.06 4.57
CA GLU A 113 8.29 11.92 3.66
C GLU A 113 8.44 10.60 4.43
N SER A 114 7.31 10.03 4.80
CA SER A 114 7.24 8.68 5.38
C SER A 114 6.93 7.64 4.31
N PRO A 115 7.33 6.37 4.53
CA PRO A 115 6.82 5.27 3.73
C PRO A 115 5.29 5.26 3.71
N GLN A 116 4.68 4.92 2.57
CA GLN A 116 3.23 5.10 2.38
C GLN A 116 2.39 4.29 3.39
N GLY A 117 2.84 3.11 3.81
CA GLY A 117 2.16 2.31 4.85
C GLY A 117 2.20 2.94 6.27
N TYR A 118 3.02 3.98 6.45
CA TYR A 118 3.28 4.61 7.74
C TYR A 118 2.88 6.08 7.79
N ASN A 119 2.49 6.66 6.66
CA ASN A 119 1.98 8.01 6.61
C ASN A 119 0.56 8.04 7.22
N PRO A 120 0.34 8.79 8.31
CA PRO A 120 -0.97 8.87 8.96
C PRO A 120 -2.02 9.51 8.05
N ALA A 121 -1.63 10.41 7.13
CA ALA A 121 -2.56 11.04 6.20
C ALA A 121 -3.09 10.06 5.15
N THR A 122 -2.32 9.02 4.82
CA THR A 122 -2.78 7.93 3.93
C THR A 122 -3.38 6.77 4.69
N ARG A 123 -3.31 6.77 6.03
CA ARG A 123 -4.09 5.85 6.86
C ARG A 123 -5.50 6.41 6.92
N PHE A 124 -6.38 5.89 6.07
CA PHE A 124 -7.72 5.66 6.59
C PHE A 124 -7.54 4.84 7.88
N PRO A 125 -8.04 5.31 9.03
CA PRO A 125 -7.93 4.55 10.27
C PRO A 125 -8.42 3.15 9.94
N ALA A 126 -7.53 2.15 10.09
CA ALA A 126 -7.89 0.78 9.79
C ALA A 126 -9.13 0.52 10.64
N PRO A 127 -10.31 0.38 10.02
CA PRO A 127 -11.55 0.32 10.76
C PRO A 127 -11.43 -0.88 11.69
N SER A 128 -11.84 -0.72 12.96
CA SER A 128 -11.79 -1.81 13.94
C SER A 128 -12.42 -3.03 13.28
N ARG A 129 -11.66 -4.14 13.21
CA ARG A 129 -12.12 -5.35 12.55
C ARG A 129 -13.37 -5.83 13.28
N THR A 130 -14.53 -5.47 12.75
CA THR A 130 -15.81 -5.98 13.20
C THR A 130 -15.88 -7.44 12.78
N ASP A 131 -16.31 -8.33 13.67
CA ASP A 131 -16.45 -9.75 13.38
C ASP A 131 -17.35 -9.95 12.14
N GLU A 132 -16.92 -10.78 11.19
CA GLU A 132 -17.67 -11.03 9.95
C GLU A 132 -19.05 -11.66 10.22
N SER A 133 -19.16 -12.36 11.36
CA SER A 133 -20.41 -12.98 11.82
C SER A 133 -21.49 -11.96 12.19
N THR A 134 -21.08 -10.75 12.61
CA THR A 134 -22.01 -9.68 13.02
C THR A 134 -22.35 -8.74 11.87
N TRP A 135 -21.80 -8.96 10.67
CA TRP A 135 -22.09 -8.12 9.51
C TRP A 135 -23.50 -8.40 8.98
N ARG A 136 -24.21 -7.33 8.66
CA ARG A 136 -25.55 -7.41 8.03
C ARG A 136 -25.53 -8.28 6.77
N PRO A 137 -26.66 -8.90 6.39
CA PRO A 137 -26.75 -9.60 5.12
C PRO A 137 -26.54 -8.64 3.93
N SER A 138 -25.97 -9.17 2.84
CA SER A 138 -25.79 -8.44 1.58
C SER A 138 -27.16 -8.03 1.01
N ILE A 139 -27.29 -6.78 0.59
CA ILE A 139 -28.50 -6.27 -0.08
C ILE A 139 -28.52 -6.70 -1.57
N ILE A 140 -27.35 -7.05 -2.12
CA ILE A 140 -27.20 -7.47 -3.51
C ILE A 140 -27.94 -8.81 -3.71
N PRO A 141 -28.78 -8.94 -4.76
CA PRO A 141 -29.46 -10.20 -5.08
C PRO A 141 -28.48 -11.36 -5.32
N PRO A 142 -28.85 -12.61 -4.95
CA PRO A 142 -28.02 -13.76 -5.25
C PRO A 142 -27.93 -13.96 -6.77
N GLY A 143 -26.77 -14.38 -7.25
CA GLY A 143 -26.52 -14.61 -8.68
C GLY A 143 -26.13 -13.35 -9.48
N ASN A 144 -26.19 -12.15 -8.89
CA ASN A 144 -25.66 -10.96 -9.56
C ASN A 144 -24.14 -11.08 -9.70
N ARG A 145 -23.62 -10.68 -10.87
CA ARG A 145 -22.19 -10.80 -11.18
C ARG A 145 -21.64 -9.49 -11.70
N VAL A 146 -20.39 -9.20 -11.35
CA VAL A 146 -19.69 -7.99 -11.74
C VAL A 146 -18.36 -8.35 -12.40
N ASN A 147 -17.97 -7.61 -13.44
CA ASN A 147 -16.67 -7.84 -14.08
C ASN A 147 -15.53 -7.23 -13.23
N LYS A 148 -14.29 -7.69 -13.45
CA LYS A 148 -13.11 -7.23 -12.69
C LYS A 148 -12.96 -5.69 -12.66
N GLY A 149 -13.17 -5.03 -13.79
CA GLY A 149 -13.00 -3.58 -13.92
C GLY A 149 -14.06 -2.80 -13.14
N GLU A 150 -15.32 -3.22 -13.25
CA GLU A 150 -16.43 -2.66 -12.48
C GLU A 150 -16.30 -2.92 -10.98
N ALA A 151 -15.85 -4.11 -10.58
CA ALA A 151 -15.61 -4.41 -9.16
C ALA A 151 -14.61 -3.42 -8.55
N LYS A 152 -13.47 -3.21 -9.22
CA LYS A 152 -12.45 -2.23 -8.78
C LYS A 152 -13.00 -0.81 -8.75
N LYS A 153 -13.77 -0.41 -9.77
CA LYS A 153 -14.31 0.95 -9.88
C LYS A 153 -15.44 1.24 -8.88
N ARG A 154 -16.40 0.33 -8.72
CA ARG A 154 -17.59 0.53 -7.88
C ARG A 154 -17.31 0.35 -6.40
N TYR A 155 -16.39 -0.57 -6.05
CA TYR A 155 -16.09 -0.94 -4.66
C TYR A 155 -14.72 -0.45 -4.17
N ASP A 156 -13.99 0.32 -5.00
CA ASP A 156 -12.63 0.82 -4.74
C ASP A 156 -11.64 -0.28 -4.28
N LEU A 157 -11.73 -1.43 -4.95
CA LEU A 157 -10.91 -2.61 -4.66
C LEU A 157 -9.62 -2.63 -5.48
N ARG A 158 -8.56 -3.21 -4.90
CA ARG A 158 -7.30 -3.52 -5.60
C ARG A 158 -7.33 -4.95 -6.12
N ASP A 159 -6.38 -5.28 -6.99
CA ASP A 159 -6.24 -6.65 -7.52
C ASP A 159 -6.04 -7.70 -6.41
N CYS A 160 -5.27 -7.37 -5.37
CA CYS A 160 -5.07 -8.25 -4.22
C CYS A 160 -6.32 -8.47 -3.36
N ASP A 161 -7.28 -7.54 -3.40
CA ASP A 161 -8.52 -7.69 -2.65
C ASP A 161 -9.52 -8.63 -3.38
N LEU A 162 -9.23 -8.97 -4.65
CA LEU A 162 -9.99 -9.91 -5.47
C LEU A 162 -9.32 -11.30 -5.55
N GLU A 163 -8.12 -11.45 -4.99
CA GLU A 163 -7.42 -12.73 -4.96
C GLU A 163 -8.15 -13.71 -4.04
N GLY A 164 -8.41 -14.92 -4.53
CA GLY A 164 -9.15 -15.96 -3.80
C GLY A 164 -10.67 -15.88 -3.92
N LEU A 165 -11.22 -14.89 -4.63
CA LEU A 165 -12.64 -14.88 -4.97
C LEU A 165 -12.93 -15.81 -6.15
N ASP A 166 -14.03 -16.55 -6.08
CA ASP A 166 -14.49 -17.38 -7.18
C ASP A 166 -14.94 -16.52 -8.37
N PHE A 167 -14.53 -16.94 -9.56
CA PHE A 167 -14.90 -16.26 -10.80
C PHE A 167 -15.26 -17.26 -11.90
N VAL A 168 -16.12 -16.81 -12.81
CA VAL A 168 -16.41 -17.51 -14.06
C VAL A 168 -15.88 -16.68 -15.22
N LYS A 169 -15.29 -17.35 -16.21
CA LYS A 169 -14.88 -16.70 -17.46
C LYS A 169 -16.10 -16.55 -18.36
N VAL A 170 -16.48 -15.32 -18.67
CA VAL A 170 -17.58 -14.99 -19.57
C VAL A 170 -17.01 -14.33 -20.82
N THR A 171 -17.40 -14.81 -21.99
CA THR A 171 -17.03 -14.17 -23.26
C THR A 171 -17.96 -13.00 -23.55
N THR A 172 -17.43 -11.79 -23.52
CA THR A 172 -18.19 -10.57 -23.86
C THR A 172 -17.79 -10.08 -25.24
N PRO A 173 -18.76 -9.79 -26.14
CA PRO A 173 -18.46 -9.13 -27.40
C PRO A 173 -18.07 -7.67 -27.13
N ILE A 174 -16.96 -7.24 -27.72
CA ILE A 174 -16.51 -5.85 -27.74
C ILE A 174 -16.36 -5.39 -29.18
N ASN A 175 -16.60 -4.10 -29.42
CA ASN A 175 -16.29 -3.47 -30.70
C ASN A 175 -14.96 -2.74 -30.57
N LYS A 176 -13.93 -3.17 -31.31
CA LYS A 176 -12.61 -2.54 -31.32
C LYS A 176 -12.26 -2.15 -32.76
N GLY A 177 -12.37 -0.86 -33.07
CA GLY A 177 -12.06 -0.33 -34.40
C GLY A 177 -13.02 -0.80 -35.49
N GLY A 178 -14.33 -0.92 -35.20
CA GLY A 178 -15.34 -1.36 -36.16
C GLY A 178 -15.42 -2.88 -36.34
N ARG A 179 -14.49 -3.65 -35.75
CA ARG A 179 -14.51 -5.12 -35.76
C ARG A 179 -15.10 -5.65 -34.46
N GLN A 180 -16.08 -6.56 -34.58
CA GLN A 180 -16.61 -7.31 -33.44
C GLN A 180 -15.58 -8.37 -33.02
N MET A 181 -15.15 -8.34 -31.77
CA MET A 181 -14.22 -9.30 -31.16
C MET A 181 -14.83 -9.85 -29.88
N THR A 182 -14.53 -11.09 -29.52
CA THR A 182 -14.89 -11.66 -28.22
C THR A 182 -13.68 -11.61 -27.30
N VAL A 183 -13.89 -11.16 -26.06
CA VAL A 183 -12.84 -11.18 -25.02
C VAL A 183 -13.37 -11.96 -23.83
N ALA A 184 -12.53 -12.87 -23.32
CA ALA A 184 -12.82 -13.56 -22.08
C ALA A 184 -12.60 -12.61 -20.89
N ALA A 185 -13.66 -12.32 -20.15
CA ALA A 185 -13.63 -11.49 -18.96
C ALA A 185 -13.89 -12.34 -17.70
N HIS A 186 -13.26 -11.97 -16.58
CA HIS A 186 -13.54 -12.56 -15.27
C HIS A 186 -14.79 -11.91 -14.68
N SER A 187 -15.79 -12.74 -14.36
CA SER A 187 -17.06 -12.35 -13.76
C SER A 187 -17.18 -12.94 -12.35
N TYR A 188 -17.16 -12.06 -11.35
CA TYR A 188 -17.18 -12.40 -9.93
C TYR A 188 -18.60 -12.30 -9.38
N SER A 189 -18.92 -13.10 -8.38
CA SER A 189 -20.14 -12.93 -7.56
C SER A 189 -20.10 -11.56 -6.90
N GLU A 190 -21.09 -10.71 -7.15
CA GLU A 190 -21.05 -9.33 -6.64
C GLU A 190 -21.18 -9.29 -5.11
N ARG A 191 -21.83 -10.30 -4.50
CA ARG A 191 -21.87 -10.48 -3.03
C ARG A 191 -20.50 -10.72 -2.43
N ASP A 192 -19.66 -11.52 -3.09
CA ASP A 192 -18.32 -11.84 -2.59
C ASP A 192 -17.37 -10.64 -2.75
N VAL A 193 -17.55 -9.88 -3.84
CA VAL A 193 -16.89 -8.59 -4.04
C VAL A 193 -17.29 -7.58 -2.96
N GLU A 194 -18.58 -7.48 -2.62
CA GLU A 194 -19.06 -6.62 -1.54
C GLU A 194 -18.45 -7.04 -0.19
N ARG A 195 -18.43 -8.34 0.12
CA ARG A 195 -17.81 -8.86 1.35
C ARG A 195 -16.30 -8.57 1.40
N ALA A 196 -15.60 -8.66 0.27
CA ALA A 196 -14.19 -8.27 0.17
C ALA A 196 -14.00 -6.76 0.44
N ALA A 197 -14.92 -5.92 -0.04
CA ALA A 197 -14.93 -4.50 0.29
C ALA A 197 -15.17 -4.28 1.79
N TRP A 198 -16.13 -4.97 2.40
CA TRP A 198 -16.37 -4.87 3.84
C TRP A 198 -15.12 -5.28 4.64
N ARG A 199 -14.37 -6.32 4.24
CA ARG A 199 -13.07 -6.65 4.87
C ARG A 199 -12.07 -5.51 4.80
N ARG A 200 -11.98 -4.84 3.66
CA ARG A 200 -11.08 -3.70 3.44
C ARG A 200 -11.46 -2.49 4.28
N TYR A 201 -12.76 -2.21 4.40
CA TYR A 201 -13.31 -1.07 5.13
C TYR A 201 -13.87 -1.44 6.53
N GLY A 202 -13.48 -2.61 7.07
CA GLY A 202 -13.75 -3.06 8.45
C GLY A 202 -15.21 -3.23 8.82
N GLY A 203 -16.03 -3.52 7.82
CA GLY A 203 -17.44 -3.85 7.97
C GLY A 203 -18.33 -3.10 6.97
N PRO A 204 -19.63 -3.42 6.98
CA PRO A 204 -20.62 -2.79 6.12
C PRO A 204 -20.74 -1.28 6.36
N ASP A 205 -20.64 -0.83 7.62
CA ASP A 205 -20.78 0.60 7.97
C ASP A 205 -19.57 1.43 7.52
N GLY A 206 -18.36 0.88 7.70
CA GLY A 206 -17.14 1.53 7.20
C GLY A 206 -17.11 1.63 5.68
N PHE A 207 -17.62 0.62 4.98
CA PHE A 207 -17.80 0.68 3.53
C PHE A 207 -18.87 1.71 3.12
N GLN A 208 -20.00 1.77 3.82
CA GLN A 208 -21.04 2.77 3.56
C GLN A 208 -20.52 4.22 3.75
N ALA A 209 -19.74 4.46 4.81
CA ALA A 209 -19.10 5.75 5.05
C ALA A 209 -18.08 6.12 3.96
N HIS A 210 -17.43 5.14 3.34
CA HIS A 210 -16.57 5.37 2.18
C HIS A 210 -17.39 5.76 0.94
N LEU A 211 -18.49 5.05 0.64
CA LEU A 211 -19.37 5.40 -0.48
C LEU A 211 -19.99 6.79 -0.34
N ASN A 212 -20.38 7.19 0.87
CA ASN A 212 -20.93 8.52 1.12
C ASN A 212 -19.88 9.62 0.80
N ARG A 213 -18.63 9.44 1.22
CA ARG A 213 -17.53 10.36 0.90
C ARG A 213 -17.25 10.45 -0.60
N LEU A 214 -17.31 9.34 -1.33
CA LEU A 214 -17.17 9.36 -2.79
C LEU A 214 -18.31 10.15 -3.46
N ARG A 215 -19.54 10.03 -2.96
CA ARG A 215 -20.69 10.79 -3.47
C ARG A 215 -20.53 12.28 -3.21
N GLU A 216 -20.10 12.67 -2.02
CA GLU A 216 -19.81 14.06 -1.66
C GLU A 216 -18.72 14.66 -2.58
N TYR A 217 -17.64 13.93 -2.82
CA TYR A 217 -16.53 14.37 -3.68
C TYR A 217 -16.94 14.59 -5.14
N HIS A 218 -17.92 13.83 -5.66
CA HIS A 218 -18.41 13.99 -7.02
C HIS A 218 -19.50 15.07 -7.17
N GLN A 219 -20.00 15.64 -6.07
CA GLN A 219 -20.98 16.72 -6.08
C GLN A 219 -20.34 18.11 -6.00
N THR A 220 -19.08 18.20 -5.58
CA THR A 220 -18.26 19.44 -5.58
C THR A 220 -17.52 19.62 -6.88
#